data_AF-A0A158ACX4-F1
#
_entry.id   AF-A0A158ACX4-F1
#
_cell.length_a   1.000
_cell.length_b   1.000
_cell.length_c   1.000
_cell.angle_alpha   90.00
_cell.angle_beta   90.00
_cell.angle_gamma   90.00
#
_symmetry.space_group_name_H-M   'P 1'
#
loop_
_entity.id
_entity.type
_entity.pdbx_description
1 polymer ?
#
loop_
_entity_poly.entity_id
_entity_poly.type
_entity_poly.pdbx_seq_one_letter_code
_entity_poly.pdbx_strand_id
1 'polypeptide(L)'
;MSLRDVDAIDYIGVNILFKRVYAAIFDDFDWRDEGVHQDLLTKKIDRYIRYIRSGQLLLDYPKVRGHEIVLEYVSMHPMTPSALEFWKSRERVIEGAGYKVHIRGVDVRHSLGIAVDKPEHVAAEPVEPPALEVFDADPYARLADVTDISYLPPLRRESRRPQALPVLRRLAMRQVAGH
;
A
#
# COMPACT_ATOMS: atom_id res chain seq x y z
N MET A 1 -15.86 16.94 1.25
CA MET A 1 -16.63 16.06 0.35
C MET A 1 -16.90 14.80 1.12
N SER A 2 -18.16 14.37 1.15
CA SER A 2 -18.63 13.24 1.96
C SER A 2 -19.02 12.08 1.05
N LEU A 3 -19.07 10.87 1.61
CA LEU A 3 -19.59 9.70 0.88
C LEU A 3 -21.04 9.91 0.38
N ARG A 4 -21.81 10.81 1.00
CA ARG A 4 -23.17 11.20 0.56
C ARG A 4 -23.21 11.90 -0.79
N ASP A 5 -22.13 12.56 -1.20
CA ASP A 5 -22.07 13.34 -2.43
C ASP A 5 -21.86 12.42 -3.64
N VAL A 6 -22.76 11.45 -3.86
CA VAL A 6 -22.54 10.30 -4.76
C VAL A 6 -22.24 10.67 -6.22
N ASP A 7 -22.71 11.83 -6.68
CA ASP A 7 -22.51 12.30 -8.07
C ASP A 7 -21.19 13.06 -8.28
N ALA A 8 -20.54 13.47 -7.20
CA ALA A 8 -19.30 14.23 -7.24
C ALA A 8 -18.07 13.30 -7.34
N ILE A 9 -17.05 13.75 -8.08
CA ILE A 9 -15.71 13.18 -8.05
C ILE A 9 -14.92 13.96 -6.99
N ASP A 10 -14.46 13.29 -5.95
CA ASP A 10 -13.88 13.93 -4.78
C ASP A 10 -12.48 14.46 -5.06
N TYR A 11 -11.61 13.63 -5.65
CA TYR A 11 -10.24 14.02 -5.91
C TYR A 11 -9.60 13.22 -7.05
N ILE A 12 -8.83 13.92 -7.89
CA ILE A 12 -7.96 13.35 -8.91
C ILE A 12 -6.52 13.81 -8.65
N GLY A 13 -5.66 12.86 -8.30
CA GLY A 13 -4.22 13.07 -8.14
C GLY A 13 -3.45 12.51 -9.33
N VAL A 14 -2.44 13.24 -9.81
CA VAL A 14 -1.58 12.76 -10.92
C VAL A 14 -0.16 12.60 -10.43
N ASN A 15 0.35 11.38 -10.52
CA ASN A 15 1.75 11.08 -10.31
C ASN A 15 2.45 10.89 -11.66
N ILE A 16 3.12 11.94 -12.11
CA ILE A 16 3.82 11.95 -13.41
C ILE A 16 5.04 11.05 -13.44
N LEU A 17 5.69 10.80 -12.29
CA LEU A 17 6.91 10.00 -12.21
C LEU A 17 6.62 8.52 -12.45
N PHE A 18 5.54 8.01 -11.84
CA PHE A 18 5.11 6.63 -11.99
C PHE A 18 4.01 6.43 -13.04
N LYS A 19 3.65 7.50 -13.77
CA LYS A 19 2.54 7.51 -14.74
C LYS A 19 1.25 6.92 -14.16
N ARG A 20 0.82 7.44 -13.01
CA ARG A 20 -0.39 7.02 -12.30
C ARG A 20 -1.37 8.16 -12.11
N VAL A 21 -2.66 7.84 -12.22
CA VAL A 21 -3.76 8.70 -11.79
C VAL A 21 -4.45 8.04 -10.62
N TYR A 22 -4.60 8.79 -9.53
CA TYR A 22 -5.33 8.39 -8.34
C TYR A 22 -6.70 9.06 -8.37
N ALA A 23 -7.76 8.28 -8.52
CA ALA A 23 -9.12 8.76 -8.34
C ALA A 23 -9.56 8.36 -6.92
N ALA A 24 -9.49 9.31 -5.99
CA ALA A 24 -9.70 9.02 -4.57
C ALA A 24 -11.16 9.25 -4.17
N ILE A 25 -11.72 8.32 -3.40
CA ILE A 25 -13.01 8.41 -2.73
C ILE A 25 -12.73 8.66 -1.25
N PHE A 26 -13.30 9.74 -0.69
CA PHE A 26 -13.22 10.00 0.75
C PHE A 26 -14.47 9.51 1.45
N ASP A 27 -14.26 8.81 2.55
CA ASP A 27 -15.31 8.22 3.35
C ASP A 27 -15.20 8.63 4.81
N ASP A 28 -16.15 9.46 5.21
CA ASP A 28 -16.32 10.03 6.53
C ASP A 28 -17.32 9.27 7.41
N PHE A 29 -17.83 8.12 6.97
CA PHE A 29 -18.81 7.33 7.71
C PHE A 29 -18.14 6.33 8.65
N ASP A 30 -18.81 6.06 9.78
CA ASP A 30 -18.32 5.24 10.88
C ASP A 30 -18.82 3.79 10.88
N TRP A 31 -19.46 3.35 9.79
CA TRP A 31 -20.00 2.00 9.61
C TRP A 31 -21.10 1.58 10.59
N ARG A 32 -21.73 2.50 11.35
CA ARG A 32 -22.85 2.15 12.25
C ARG A 32 -24.10 1.66 11.51
N ASP A 33 -24.40 2.26 10.35
CA ASP A 33 -25.46 1.80 9.45
C ASP A 33 -24.82 1.20 8.20
N GLU A 34 -24.39 -0.05 8.31
CA GLU A 34 -23.68 -0.74 7.23
C GLU A 34 -24.51 -0.81 5.94
N GLY A 35 -25.83 -0.95 6.04
CA GLY A 35 -26.71 -1.05 4.86
C GLY A 35 -26.70 0.23 4.04
N VAL A 36 -26.88 1.38 4.70
CA VAL A 36 -26.80 2.69 4.04
C VAL A 36 -25.38 2.96 3.53
N HIS A 37 -24.37 2.59 4.30
CA HIS A 37 -22.97 2.79 3.92
C HIS A 37 -22.60 2.00 2.66
N GLN A 38 -22.96 0.73 2.60
CA GLN A 38 -22.71 -0.14 1.45
C GLN A 38 -23.41 0.37 0.19
N ASP A 39 -24.65 0.84 0.30
CA ASP A 39 -25.40 1.43 -0.82
C ASP A 39 -24.73 2.70 -1.35
N LEU A 40 -24.35 3.62 -0.46
CA LEU A 40 -23.66 4.86 -0.84
C LEU A 40 -22.29 4.58 -1.49
N LEU A 41 -21.48 3.71 -0.89
CA LEU A 41 -20.17 3.37 -1.44
C LEU A 41 -20.29 2.66 -2.79
N THR A 42 -21.30 1.80 -2.97
CA THR A 42 -21.58 1.19 -4.27
C THR A 42 -21.88 2.26 -5.33
N LYS A 43 -22.79 3.19 -5.04
CA LYS A 43 -23.14 4.29 -5.96
C LYS A 43 -21.92 5.15 -6.30
N LYS A 44 -21.08 5.45 -5.31
CA LYS A 44 -19.86 6.24 -5.48
C LYS A 44 -18.85 5.53 -6.38
N ILE A 45 -18.61 4.25 -6.17
CA ILE A 45 -17.73 3.43 -7.03
C ILE A 45 -18.25 3.38 -8.47
N ASP A 46 -19.56 3.14 -8.64
CA ASP A 46 -20.18 3.10 -9.96
C ASP A 46 -20.06 4.45 -10.69
N ARG A 47 -20.20 5.56 -9.96
CA ARG A 47 -19.97 6.91 -10.49
C ARG A 47 -18.54 7.08 -11.00
N TYR A 48 -17.54 6.67 -10.24
CA TYR A 48 -16.13 6.76 -10.62
C TYR A 48 -15.81 5.89 -11.83
N ILE A 49 -16.27 4.64 -11.82
CA ILE A 49 -16.12 3.73 -12.96
C ILE A 49 -16.74 4.36 -14.21
N ARG A 50 -17.95 4.93 -14.11
CA ARG A 50 -18.61 5.60 -15.24
C ARG A 50 -17.85 6.84 -15.72
N TYR A 51 -17.37 7.66 -14.81
CA TYR A 51 -16.57 8.85 -15.12
C TYR A 51 -15.28 8.48 -15.89
N ILE A 52 -14.61 7.40 -15.48
CA ILE A 52 -13.42 6.91 -16.18
C ILE A 52 -13.78 6.28 -17.53
N ARG A 53 -14.75 5.36 -17.56
CA ARG A 53 -15.14 4.61 -18.78
C ARG A 53 -15.74 5.49 -19.86
N SER A 54 -16.46 6.55 -19.49
CA SER A 54 -17.00 7.52 -20.44
C SER A 54 -15.92 8.35 -21.13
N GLY A 55 -14.68 8.30 -20.64
CA GLY A 55 -13.58 9.13 -21.12
C GLY A 55 -13.57 10.53 -20.54
N GLN A 56 -14.50 10.88 -19.65
CA GLN A 56 -14.56 12.20 -19.02
C GLN A 56 -13.25 12.56 -18.31
N LEU A 57 -12.62 11.59 -17.62
CA LEU A 57 -11.29 11.78 -17.04
C LEU A 57 -10.26 12.29 -18.06
N LEU A 58 -10.29 11.80 -19.31
CA LEU A 58 -9.34 12.19 -20.35
C LEU A 58 -9.71 13.52 -21.02
N LEU A 59 -10.98 13.92 -20.95
CA LEU A 59 -11.41 15.26 -21.37
C LEU A 59 -10.93 16.30 -20.36
N ASP A 60 -11.10 16.01 -19.07
CA ASP A 60 -10.74 16.92 -17.98
C ASP A 60 -9.22 16.96 -17.78
N TYR A 61 -8.53 15.82 -17.99
CA TYR A 61 -7.08 15.69 -17.82
C TYR A 61 -6.39 15.05 -19.04
N PRO A 62 -6.29 15.72 -20.20
CA PRO A 62 -5.78 15.10 -21.43
C PRO A 62 -4.35 14.55 -21.35
N LYS A 63 -3.52 15.13 -20.46
CA LYS A 63 -2.10 14.77 -20.28
C LYS A 63 -1.90 13.41 -19.62
N VAL A 64 -2.93 12.85 -18.99
CA VAL A 64 -2.83 11.55 -18.28
C VAL A 64 -3.15 10.35 -19.16
N ARG A 65 -3.32 10.56 -20.47
CA ARG A 65 -3.52 9.46 -21.42
C ARG A 65 -2.39 8.42 -21.28
N GLY A 66 -2.78 7.15 -21.17
CA GLY A 66 -1.86 6.04 -20.99
C GLY A 66 -1.26 5.92 -19.58
N HIS A 67 -1.70 6.71 -18.61
CA HIS A 67 -1.36 6.48 -17.20
C HIS A 67 -2.20 5.33 -16.64
N GLU A 68 -1.61 4.57 -15.71
CA GLU A 68 -2.34 3.57 -14.92
C GLU A 68 -3.33 4.29 -14.00
N ILE A 69 -4.56 3.81 -13.96
CA ILE A 69 -5.61 4.38 -13.10
C ILE A 69 -5.74 3.54 -11.84
N VAL A 70 -5.64 4.21 -10.70
CA VAL A 70 -5.80 3.66 -9.36
C VAL A 70 -7.02 4.30 -8.73
N LEU A 71 -8.01 3.49 -8.34
CA LEU A 71 -9.11 3.94 -7.49
C LEU A 71 -8.65 3.79 -6.03
N GLU A 72 -8.54 4.92 -5.34
CA GLU A 72 -8.08 4.95 -3.95
C GLU A 72 -9.26 5.18 -3.01
N TYR A 73 -9.50 4.28 -2.08
CA TYR A 73 -10.53 4.43 -1.06
C TYR A 73 -9.89 4.85 0.26
N VAL A 74 -10.31 6.02 0.77
CA VAL A 74 -9.78 6.63 1.98
C VAL A 74 -10.84 6.58 3.07
N SER A 75 -10.72 5.60 3.97
CA SER A 75 -11.63 5.43 5.11
C SER A 75 -11.13 6.20 6.32
N MET A 76 -11.93 7.14 6.83
CA MET A 76 -11.61 7.91 8.05
C MET A 76 -11.92 7.14 9.33
N HIS A 77 -12.73 6.09 9.23
CA HIS A 77 -13.10 5.23 10.34
C HIS A 77 -12.67 3.77 10.09
N PRO A 78 -12.40 2.99 11.14
CA PRO A 78 -12.16 1.56 10.99
C PRO A 78 -13.38 0.84 10.40
N MET A 79 -13.15 -0.06 9.44
CA MET A 79 -14.18 -0.94 8.92
C MET A 79 -14.50 -2.04 9.93
N THR A 80 -15.78 -2.42 10.02
CA THR A 80 -16.20 -3.66 10.69
C THR A 80 -15.73 -4.88 9.88
N PRO A 81 -15.77 -6.10 10.45
CA PRO A 81 -15.47 -7.32 9.69
C PRO A 81 -16.38 -7.51 8.46
N SER A 82 -17.68 -7.18 8.59
CA SER A 82 -18.65 -7.23 7.50
C SER A 82 -18.31 -6.21 6.40
N ALA A 83 -17.97 -4.98 6.80
CA ALA A 83 -17.52 -3.93 5.89
C ALA A 83 -16.26 -4.33 5.10
N LEU A 84 -15.30 -5.01 5.74
CA LEU A 84 -14.10 -5.50 5.07
C LEU A 84 -14.41 -6.55 4.00
N GLU A 85 -15.31 -7.50 4.28
CA GLU A 85 -15.76 -8.50 3.29
C GLU A 85 -16.53 -7.85 2.15
N PHE A 86 -17.37 -6.86 2.46
CA PHE A 86 -18.04 -6.04 1.45
C PHE A 86 -17.01 -5.33 0.57
N TRP A 87 -16.01 -4.67 1.16
CA TRP A 87 -14.96 -3.95 0.43
C TRP A 87 -14.18 -4.89 -0.50
N LYS A 88 -13.77 -6.08 -0.03
CA LYS A 88 -13.13 -7.09 -0.89
C LYS A 88 -13.98 -7.46 -2.11
N SER A 89 -15.31 -7.47 -1.97
CA SER A 89 -16.19 -7.70 -3.11
C SER A 89 -16.13 -6.55 -4.12
N ARG A 90 -15.99 -5.29 -3.65
CA ARG A 90 -15.88 -4.10 -4.49
C ARG A 90 -14.52 -4.01 -5.17
N GLU A 91 -13.44 -4.39 -4.49
CA GLU A 91 -12.10 -4.51 -5.06
C GLU A 91 -12.15 -5.38 -6.33
N ARG A 92 -12.78 -6.57 -6.26
CA ARG A 92 -12.93 -7.45 -7.43
C ARG A 92 -13.70 -6.80 -8.58
N VAL A 93 -14.72 -5.99 -8.29
CA VAL A 93 -15.49 -5.28 -9.31
C VAL A 93 -14.62 -4.21 -9.99
N ILE A 94 -13.86 -3.45 -9.21
CA ILE A 94 -12.97 -2.39 -9.70
C ILE A 94 -11.83 -2.99 -10.54
N GLU A 95 -11.21 -4.06 -10.04
CA GLU A 95 -10.15 -4.79 -10.76
C GLU A 95 -10.70 -5.46 -12.03
N GLY A 96 -11.89 -6.03 -11.97
CA GLY A 96 -12.59 -6.58 -13.13
C GLY A 96 -12.93 -5.52 -14.19
N ALA A 97 -13.05 -4.25 -13.80
CA ALA A 97 -13.18 -3.12 -14.72
C ALA A 97 -11.83 -2.64 -15.30
N GLY A 98 -10.71 -3.24 -14.89
CA GLY A 98 -9.37 -2.96 -15.40
C GLY A 98 -8.60 -1.88 -14.62
N TYR A 99 -9.02 -1.55 -13.41
CA TYR A 99 -8.38 -0.52 -12.58
C TYR A 99 -7.66 -1.13 -11.39
N LYS A 100 -6.57 -0.50 -10.96
CA LYS A 100 -5.95 -0.84 -9.67
C LYS A 100 -6.79 -0.28 -8.54
N VAL A 101 -6.77 -0.95 -7.40
CA VAL A 101 -7.46 -0.50 -6.20
C VAL A 101 -6.47 -0.40 -5.05
N HIS A 102 -6.55 0.68 -4.28
CA HIS A 102 -5.84 0.82 -3.02
C HIS A 102 -6.83 1.24 -1.94
N ILE A 103 -6.59 0.76 -0.72
CA ILE A 103 -7.28 1.24 0.47
C ILE A 103 -6.27 1.90 1.42
N ARG A 104 -6.69 3.04 1.99
CA ARG A 104 -5.95 3.74 3.03
C ARG A 104 -6.87 4.00 4.21
N GLY A 105 -6.59 3.36 5.34
CA GLY A 105 -7.16 3.76 6.62
C GLY A 105 -6.45 5.01 7.12
N VAL A 106 -7.19 6.06 7.40
CA VAL A 106 -6.68 7.26 8.07
C VAL A 106 -7.46 7.44 9.36
N ASP A 107 -6.92 6.97 10.48
CA ASP A 107 -7.53 7.22 11.77
C ASP A 107 -7.24 8.67 12.21
N VAL A 108 -8.19 9.56 11.91
CA VAL A 108 -8.08 10.98 12.27
C VAL A 108 -8.53 11.26 13.71
N ARG A 109 -9.03 10.27 14.47
CA ARG A 109 -9.55 10.49 15.83
C ARG A 109 -8.50 11.11 16.74
N HIS A 110 -7.25 10.66 16.63
CA HIS A 110 -6.11 11.23 17.34
C HIS A 110 -5.87 12.71 16.99
N SER A 111 -6.03 13.09 15.72
CA SER A 111 -5.84 14.47 15.25
C SER A 111 -7.00 15.39 15.62
N LEU A 112 -8.19 14.84 15.86
CA LEU A 112 -9.40 15.57 16.23
C LEU A 112 -9.62 15.66 17.75
N GLY A 113 -8.67 15.17 18.56
CA GLY A 113 -8.80 15.16 20.02
C GLY A 113 -9.88 14.20 20.55
N ILE A 114 -10.33 13.26 19.71
CA ILE A 114 -11.31 12.24 20.09
C ILE A 114 -10.54 11.14 20.83
N ALA A 115 -10.93 10.86 22.08
CA ALA A 115 -10.37 9.76 22.84
C ALA A 115 -10.72 8.44 22.15
N VAL A 116 -9.70 7.74 21.67
CA VAL A 116 -9.81 6.36 21.20
C VAL A 116 -9.50 5.48 22.40
N ASP A 117 -10.51 4.76 22.90
CA ASP A 117 -10.26 3.69 23.86
C ASP A 117 -9.29 2.72 23.20
N LYS A 118 -8.10 2.58 23.80
CA LYS A 118 -7.16 1.55 23.38
C LYS A 118 -7.89 0.23 23.51
N PRO A 119 -7.82 -0.68 22.51
CA PRO A 119 -8.36 -2.01 22.70
C PRO A 119 -7.78 -2.55 24.00
N GLU A 120 -8.65 -2.95 24.92
CA GLU A 120 -8.23 -3.59 26.16
C GLU A 120 -7.28 -4.71 25.75
N HIS A 121 -6.04 -4.65 26.25
CA HIS A 121 -5.19 -5.83 26.20
C HIS A 121 -5.94 -6.86 27.05
N VAL A 122 -6.68 -7.74 26.39
CA VAL A 122 -7.06 -9.01 27.02
C VAL A 122 -5.73 -9.63 27.39
N ALA A 123 -5.43 -9.66 28.68
CA ALA A 123 -4.33 -10.43 29.21
C ALA A 123 -4.67 -11.90 28.94
N ALA A 124 -4.48 -12.33 27.70
CA ALA A 124 -4.39 -13.74 27.40
C ALA A 124 -3.19 -14.22 28.20
N GLU A 125 -3.44 -15.10 29.18
CA GLU A 125 -2.37 -15.82 29.85
C GLU A 125 -1.43 -16.37 28.78
N PRO A 126 -0.11 -16.26 28.95
CA PRO A 126 0.84 -16.84 28.00
C PRO A 126 0.53 -18.32 27.88
N VAL A 127 -0.08 -18.73 26.77
CA VAL A 127 -0.22 -20.15 26.44
C VAL A 127 1.19 -20.61 26.13
N GLU A 128 1.79 -21.39 27.03
CA GLU A 128 3.05 -22.06 26.72
C GLU A 128 2.85 -22.84 25.42
N PRO A 129 3.67 -22.58 24.38
CA PRO A 129 3.62 -23.39 23.18
C PRO A 129 3.85 -24.85 23.61
N PRO A 130 3.09 -25.82 23.07
CA PRO A 130 3.32 -27.22 23.38
C PRO A 130 4.79 -27.54 23.13
N ALA A 131 5.43 -28.23 24.08
CA ALA A 131 6.83 -28.59 24.01
C ALA A 131 7.10 -29.22 22.64
N LEU A 132 7.90 -28.53 21.83
CA LEU A 132 8.37 -29.07 20.56
C LEU A 132 9.31 -30.22 20.92
N GLU A 133 8.88 -31.47 20.76
CA GLU A 133 9.79 -32.61 20.84
C GLU A 133 10.81 -32.47 19.72
N VAL A 134 11.97 -31.91 20.07
CA VAL A 134 13.13 -31.88 19.19
C VAL A 134 13.67 -33.31 19.18
N PHE A 135 13.27 -34.10 18.19
CA PHE A 135 14.02 -35.31 17.88
C PHE A 135 15.44 -34.89 17.54
N ASP A 136 16.40 -35.34 18.35
CA ASP A 136 17.83 -35.13 18.11
C ASP A 136 18.17 -35.62 16.70
N ALA A 137 18.20 -34.69 15.75
CA ALA A 137 18.62 -34.96 14.40
C ALA A 137 20.14 -35.13 14.45
N ASP A 138 20.58 -36.39 14.46
CA ASP A 138 21.97 -36.75 14.20
C ASP A 138 22.46 -35.96 12.96
N PRO A 139 23.42 -35.03 13.10
CA PRO A 139 23.84 -34.14 12.03
C PRO A 139 24.53 -34.86 10.87
N TYR A 140 24.70 -36.19 10.93
CA TYR A 140 25.25 -37.01 9.85
C TYR A 140 24.25 -37.95 9.17
N ALA A 141 22.98 -38.01 9.59
CA ALA A 141 22.06 -39.05 9.12
C ALA A 141 21.30 -38.75 7.81
N ARG A 142 21.39 -37.54 7.21
CA ARG A 142 20.73 -37.25 5.92
C ARG A 142 21.59 -36.40 5.00
N LEU A 143 22.70 -36.98 4.55
CA LEU A 143 23.49 -36.50 3.41
C LEU A 143 23.15 -37.23 2.10
N ALA A 144 21.97 -37.86 2.02
CA ALA A 144 21.46 -38.44 0.78
C ALA A 144 20.00 -38.01 0.58
N ASP A 145 19.69 -37.54 -0.62
CA ASP A 145 18.36 -37.24 -1.17
C ASP A 145 17.64 -35.96 -0.73
N VAL A 146 18.17 -34.78 -1.10
CA VAL A 146 17.30 -33.68 -1.60
C VAL A 146 18.06 -32.87 -2.66
N THR A 147 18.28 -33.43 -3.84
CA THR A 147 18.57 -32.63 -5.05
C THR A 147 17.25 -32.22 -5.69
N ASP A 148 16.54 -31.27 -5.10
CA ASP A 148 15.45 -30.59 -5.79
C ASP A 148 15.36 -29.12 -5.34
N ILE A 149 16.07 -28.26 -6.05
CA ILE A 149 16.18 -26.82 -5.77
C ILE A 149 15.15 -26.00 -6.57
N SER A 150 14.07 -26.65 -7.02
CA SER A 150 13.09 -26.07 -7.96
C SER A 150 12.19 -24.98 -7.36
N TYR A 151 12.27 -24.70 -6.06
CA TYR A 151 11.38 -23.75 -5.38
C TYR A 151 12.04 -22.52 -4.77
N LEU A 152 13.35 -22.29 -4.97
CA LEU A 152 13.98 -21.07 -4.49
C LEU A 152 13.85 -19.93 -5.52
N PRO A 153 13.22 -18.78 -5.18
CA PRO A 153 13.25 -17.61 -6.03
C PRO A 153 14.70 -17.12 -6.21
N PRO A 154 15.06 -16.55 -7.38
CA PRO A 154 16.44 -16.15 -7.64
C PRO A 154 16.89 -15.06 -6.66
N LEU A 155 18.03 -15.31 -6.01
CA LEU A 155 18.67 -14.36 -5.10
C LEU A 155 19.01 -13.06 -5.85
N ARG A 156 18.47 -11.94 -5.38
CA ARG A 156 18.80 -10.60 -5.88
C ARG A 156 20.29 -10.35 -5.64
N ARG A 157 21.06 -10.12 -6.71
CA ARG A 157 22.45 -9.65 -6.62
C ARG A 157 22.47 -8.28 -5.94
N GLU A 158 23.03 -8.23 -4.74
CA GLU A 158 23.45 -6.98 -4.11
C GLU A 158 24.48 -6.29 -5.01
N SER A 159 24.17 -5.06 -5.42
CA SER A 159 25.08 -4.18 -6.12
C SER A 159 26.26 -3.82 -5.20
N ARG A 160 27.45 -4.26 -5.60
CA ARG A 160 28.75 -3.93 -5.01
C ARG A 160 28.85 -2.46 -4.61
N ARG A 161 29.18 -2.21 -3.34
CA ARG A 161 29.76 -0.94 -2.87
C ARG A 161 31.10 -0.71 -3.59
N PRO A 162 31.36 0.46 -4.21
CA PRO A 162 32.71 0.84 -4.57
C PRO A 162 33.44 1.39 -3.33
N GLN A 163 34.60 0.80 -3.02
CA GLN A 163 35.51 1.20 -1.97
C GLN A 163 36.34 2.44 -2.37
N ALA A 164 36.50 3.35 -1.40
CA ALA A 164 37.59 4.28 -1.10
C ALA A 164 38.24 5.14 -2.20
N LEU A 165 38.13 6.48 -2.04
CA LEU A 165 38.95 7.50 -2.70
C LEU A 165 40.38 7.53 -2.10
N PRO A 166 41.44 7.69 -2.90
CA PRO A 166 42.79 7.84 -2.37
C PRO A 166 43.04 9.27 -1.87
N VAL A 167 43.59 9.36 -0.65
CA VAL A 167 44.09 10.59 -0.02
C VAL A 167 45.42 10.97 -0.66
N LEU A 168 45.48 12.08 -1.39
CA LEU A 168 46.74 12.68 -1.82
C LEU A 168 47.27 13.64 -0.74
N ARG A 169 48.39 13.22 -0.13
CA ARG A 169 49.22 14.01 0.79
C ARG A 169 49.73 15.28 0.09
N ARG A 170 49.45 16.45 0.65
CA ARG A 170 50.19 17.68 0.34
C ARG A 170 51.53 17.64 1.08
N LEU A 171 52.63 17.66 0.33
CA LEU A 171 53.93 18.10 0.80
C LEU A 171 54.35 19.30 -0.04
N ALA A 172 54.59 20.42 0.62
CA ALA A 172 55.12 21.65 0.06
C ALA A 172 56.64 21.51 -0.15
N MET A 173 57.21 22.19 -1.17
CA MET A 173 58.41 23.03 -1.02
C MET A 173 58.70 23.89 -2.27
N ARG A 174 59.24 25.08 -1.97
CA ARG A 174 59.69 26.21 -2.80
C ARG A 174 60.84 25.90 -3.77
N GLN A 175 60.93 26.67 -4.87
CA GLN A 175 62.07 27.53 -5.32
C GLN A 175 61.69 28.16 -6.70
N VAL A 176 61.54 29.49 -6.88
CA VAL A 176 62.52 30.61 -7.03
C VAL A 176 63.18 30.74 -8.42
N ALA A 177 62.92 31.91 -9.06
CA ALA A 177 63.74 32.76 -9.96
C ALA A 177 63.75 32.62 -11.51
N GLY A 178 63.70 33.82 -12.15
CA GLY A 178 64.21 34.19 -13.49
C GLY A 178 63.24 33.94 -14.65
N HIS A 179 62.92 34.85 -15.58
CA HIS A 179 63.57 36.06 -16.09
C HIS A 179 62.53 37.06 -16.61
#